data_AF-A0A357FNC2-F1
#
_entry.id   AF-A0A357FNC2-F1
#
_cell.length_a   1.000
_cell.length_b   1.000
_cell.length_c   1.000
_cell.angle_alpha   90.00
_cell.angle_beta   90.00
_cell.angle_gamma   90.00
#
_symmetry.space_group_name_H-M   'P 1'
#
loop_
_entity.id
_entity.type
_entity.pdbx_description
1 polymer ?
#
loop_
_entity_poly.entity_id
_entity_poly.type
_entity_poly.pdbx_seq_one_letter_code
_entity_poly.pdbx_strand_id
1 'polypeptide(L)'
;VTNLISELAIGNTGDSSNIDPPRKVSNLSIDELRKGLLDGAFKWTSMTDNLPVMPNMNQMSNHSFFGDLHAGAWYLFQRVHDLDHLNQIRNNKSHTDYPNI
;
A
#
# COMPACT_ATOMS: atom_id res chain seq x y z
N VAL A 1 -0.23 -5.59 0.49
CA VAL A 1 1.16 -5.17 0.83
C VAL A 1 1.53 -5.49 2.28
N THR A 2 0.67 -5.28 3.29
CA THR A 2 0.99 -5.57 4.71
C THR A 2 1.54 -6.99 4.94
N ASN A 3 0.86 -8.02 4.43
CA ASN A 3 1.32 -9.41 4.58
C ASN A 3 2.68 -9.64 3.94
N LEU A 4 2.91 -9.08 2.74
CA LEU A 4 4.21 -9.16 2.07
C LEU A 4 5.34 -8.61 2.95
N ILE A 5 5.13 -7.41 3.52
CA ILE A 5 6.12 -6.78 4.40
C ILE A 5 6.39 -7.66 5.63
N SER A 6 5.34 -8.19 6.26
CA SER A 6 5.48 -9.07 7.42
C SER A 6 6.27 -10.33 7.10
N GLU A 7 5.95 -11.03 6.00
CA GLU A 7 6.66 -12.25 5.58
C GLU A 7 8.14 -11.97 5.29
N LEU A 8 8.44 -10.92 4.52
CA LEU A 8 9.82 -10.54 4.24
C LEU A 8 10.58 -10.18 5.52
N ALA A 9 9.93 -9.45 6.45
CA ALA A 9 10.58 -9.00 7.68
C ALA A 9 10.95 -10.14 8.63
N ILE A 10 10.22 -11.26 8.61
CA ILE A 10 10.54 -12.46 9.40
C ILE A 10 11.47 -13.44 8.65
N GLY A 11 11.79 -13.15 7.39
CA GLY A 11 12.72 -13.94 6.59
C GLY A 11 12.07 -15.00 5.70
N ASN A 12 10.76 -14.92 5.48
CA ASN A 12 10.03 -15.79 4.55
C ASN A 12 10.00 -15.21 3.13
N THR A 13 9.65 -16.05 2.16
CA THR A 13 9.39 -15.63 0.78
C THR A 13 8.07 -14.86 0.73
N GLY A 14 8.13 -13.63 0.22
CA GLY A 14 6.98 -12.76 0.08
C GLY A 14 6.35 -12.80 -1.30
N ASP A 15 5.03 -12.99 -1.39
CA ASP A 15 4.28 -12.91 -2.65
C ASP A 15 3.91 -11.46 -3.02
N SER A 16 4.45 -10.97 -4.13
CA SER A 16 4.15 -9.65 -4.71
C SER A 16 3.27 -9.70 -5.97
N SER A 17 2.88 -10.89 -6.44
CA SER A 17 2.24 -11.10 -7.75
C SER A 17 0.93 -10.33 -7.96
N ASN A 18 0.23 -10.01 -6.88
CA ASN A 18 -1.10 -9.35 -6.89
C ASN A 18 -1.12 -7.99 -6.19
N ILE A 19 0.02 -7.35 -5.97
CA ILE A 19 0.07 -6.05 -5.28
C ILE A 19 -0.28 -4.89 -6.20
N ASP A 20 0.15 -4.94 -7.45
CA ASP A 20 -0.17 -3.93 -8.46
C ASP A 20 -1.42 -4.40 -9.21
N PRO A 21 -2.62 -3.86 -8.91
CA PRO A 21 -3.85 -4.47 -9.36
C PRO A 21 -4.02 -4.28 -10.88
N PRO A 22 -4.63 -5.26 -11.58
CA PRO A 22 -5.20 -4.98 -12.89
C PRO A 22 -6.21 -3.85 -12.74
N ARG A 23 -6.18 -2.87 -13.65
CA ARG A 23 -7.11 -1.74 -13.75
C ARG A 23 -8.54 -2.23 -14.02
N LYS A 24 -9.18 -2.84 -13.03
CA LYS A 24 -10.56 -3.30 -13.07
C LYS A 24 -11.46 -2.20 -12.54
N VAL A 25 -12.59 -1.99 -13.22
CA VAL A 25 -13.62 -1.09 -12.75
C VAL A 25 -14.16 -1.62 -11.42
N SER A 26 -14.22 -0.76 -10.41
CA SER A 26 -14.87 -1.09 -9.14
C SER A 26 -16.37 -0.85 -9.26
N ASN A 27 -17.16 -1.83 -8.85
CA ASN A 27 -18.62 -1.71 -8.72
C ASN A 27 -19.03 -1.35 -7.28
N LEU A 28 -18.06 -1.02 -6.41
CA LEU A 28 -18.32 -0.66 -5.01
C LEU A 28 -18.80 0.78 -4.88
N SER A 29 -19.70 1.00 -3.93
CA SER A 29 -20.11 2.33 -3.48
C SER A 29 -18.99 3.06 -2.75
N ILE A 30 -19.10 4.39 -2.63
CA ILE A 30 -18.16 5.21 -1.85
C ILE A 30 -18.08 4.79 -0.38
N ASP A 31 -19.21 4.38 0.22
CA ASP A 31 -19.22 3.95 1.63
C ASP A 31 -18.50 2.61 1.83
N GLU A 32 -18.61 1.68 0.87
CA GLU A 32 -17.84 0.42 0.88
C GLU A 32 -16.35 0.68 0.70
N LEU A 33 -15.98 1.58 -0.21
CA LEU A 33 -14.60 2.00 -0.40
C LEU A 33 -14.03 2.65 0.88
N ARG A 34 -14.83 3.49 1.56
CA ARG A 34 -14.41 4.12 2.83
C ARG A 34 -14.15 3.07 3.91
N LYS A 35 -15.02 2.06 4.05
CA LYS A 35 -14.81 0.95 4.99
C LYS A 35 -13.54 0.17 4.64
N GLY A 36 -13.35 -0.18 3.38
CA GLY A 36 -12.15 -0.88 2.92
C GLY A 36 -10.85 -0.11 3.19
N LEU A 37 -10.86 1.22 3.00
CA LEU A 37 -9.73 2.08 3.34
C LEU A 37 -9.43 2.08 4.84
N LEU A 38 -10.45 2.18 5.70
CA LEU A 38 -10.27 2.13 7.16
C LEU A 38 -9.74 0.77 7.62
N ASP A 39 -10.30 -0.33 7.10
CA ASP A 39 -9.82 -1.68 7.40
C ASP A 39 -8.35 -1.87 6.98
N GLY A 40 -7.99 -1.32 5.81
CA GLY A 40 -6.60 -1.27 5.35
C GLY A 40 -5.71 -0.50 6.31
N ALA A 41 -6.16 0.66 6.79
CA ALA A 41 -5.41 1.49 7.74
C ALA A 41 -5.17 0.76 9.07
N PHE A 42 -6.18 0.08 9.62
CA PHE A 42 -6.02 -0.73 10.83
C PHE A 42 -5.04 -1.87 10.66
N LYS A 43 -5.12 -2.61 9.54
CA LYS A 43 -4.16 -3.67 9.22
C LYS A 43 -2.73 -3.13 9.11
N TRP A 44 -2.56 -1.94 8.56
CA TRP A 44 -1.27 -1.26 8.47
C TRP A 44 -0.68 -0.93 9.83
N THR A 45 -1.45 -0.26 10.69
CA THR A 45 -1.00 0.11 12.04
C THR A 45 -0.65 -1.13 12.86
N SER A 46 -1.51 -2.16 12.80
CA SER A 46 -1.27 -3.43 13.48
C SER A 46 -0.01 -4.13 12.96
N MET A 47 0.18 -4.18 11.63
CA MET A 47 1.39 -4.76 11.04
C MET A 47 2.66 -4.09 11.57
N THR A 48 2.70 -2.74 11.63
CA THR A 48 3.89 -2.03 12.09
C THR A 48 4.26 -2.28 13.54
N ASP A 49 3.27 -2.50 14.41
CA ASP A 49 3.49 -2.81 15.83
C ASP A 49 4.02 -4.25 16.04
N ASN A 50 3.71 -5.14 15.10
CA ASN A 50 4.07 -6.55 15.15
C ASN A 50 5.36 -6.89 14.35
N LEU A 51 6.05 -5.90 13.79
CA LEU A 51 7.32 -6.15 13.11
C LEU A 51 8.42 -6.52 14.12
N PRO A 52 9.33 -7.44 13.77
CA PRO A 52 10.49 -7.72 14.60
C PRO A 52 11.36 -6.47 14.73
N VAL A 53 11.96 -6.28 15.93
CA VAL A 53 12.88 -5.16 16.21
C VAL A 53 14.03 -5.10 15.21
N MET A 54 14.50 -6.27 14.77
CA MET A 54 15.53 -6.42 13.75
C MET A 54 14.94 -7.19 12.56
N PRO A 55 14.33 -6.51 11.57
CA PRO A 55 13.75 -7.17 10.41
C PRO A 55 14.82 -7.77 9.51
N ASN A 56 14.47 -8.87 8.85
CA ASN A 56 15.30 -9.46 7.81
C ASN A 56 15.40 -8.51 6.60
N MET A 57 16.63 -8.23 6.20
CA MET A 57 16.95 -7.32 5.09
C MET A 57 17.50 -8.06 3.85
N ASN A 58 17.63 -9.39 3.93
CA ASN A 58 18.17 -10.23 2.87
C ASN A 58 17.07 -10.81 1.97
N GLN A 59 15.87 -11.05 2.52
CA GLN A 59 14.74 -11.48 1.73
C GLN A 59 14.19 -10.32 0.90
N MET A 60 13.93 -10.62 -0.37
CA MET A 60 13.44 -9.65 -1.34
C MET A 60 12.24 -10.22 -2.08
N SER A 61 11.39 -9.34 -2.57
CA SER A 61 10.31 -9.67 -3.48
C SER A 61 10.23 -8.62 -4.58
N ASN A 62 9.94 -9.06 -5.80
CA ASN A 62 10.02 -8.22 -6.99
C ASN A 62 8.85 -7.24 -7.08
N HIS A 63 9.16 -5.96 -7.30
CA HIS A 63 8.23 -4.92 -7.68
C HIS A 63 8.37 -4.61 -9.18
N SER A 64 7.25 -4.52 -9.89
CA SER A 64 7.16 -4.25 -11.34
C SER A 64 8.03 -3.08 -11.82
N PHE A 65 7.96 -1.94 -11.12
CA PHE A 65 8.71 -0.72 -11.44
C PHE A 65 10.08 -0.60 -10.74
N PHE A 66 10.19 -0.98 -9.46
CA PHE A 66 11.38 -0.71 -8.64
C PHE A 66 12.37 -1.88 -8.55
N GLY A 67 12.06 -3.03 -9.15
CA GLY A 67 12.87 -4.24 -9.03
C GLY A 67 12.72 -4.92 -7.67
N ASP A 68 13.72 -5.67 -7.24
CA ASP A 68 13.66 -6.44 -6.00
C ASP A 68 13.76 -5.55 -4.76
N LEU A 69 12.75 -5.64 -3.90
CA LEU A 69 12.64 -4.83 -2.69
C LEU A 69 12.61 -5.73 -1.45
N HIS A 70 13.38 -5.36 -0.42
CA HIS A 70 13.28 -5.93 0.92
C HIS A 70 12.10 -5.32 1.70
N ALA A 71 11.80 -5.83 2.91
CA ALA A 71 10.64 -5.42 3.71
C ALA A 71 10.52 -3.90 3.92
N GLY A 72 11.60 -3.24 4.34
CA GLY A 72 11.64 -1.78 4.52
C GLY A 72 11.43 -0.97 3.22
N ALA A 73 11.90 -1.47 2.08
CA ALA A 73 11.68 -0.81 0.80
C ALA A 73 10.24 -0.97 0.32
N TRP A 74 9.62 -2.14 0.51
CA TRP A 74 8.18 -2.35 0.30
C TRP A 74 7.32 -1.47 1.20
N TYR A 75 7.74 -1.27 2.47
CA TYR A 75 7.08 -0.35 3.39
C TYR A 75 7.10 1.08 2.83
N LEU A 76 8.29 1.59 2.44
CA LEU A 76 8.44 2.93 1.90
C LEU A 76 7.66 3.13 0.59
N PHE A 77 7.66 2.12 -0.28
CA PHE A 77 6.87 2.13 -1.51
C PHE A 77 5.39 2.44 -1.22
N GLN A 78 4.75 1.71 -0.28
CA GLN A 78 3.34 1.96 0.00
C GLN A 78 3.13 3.39 0.51
N ARG A 79 4.03 3.91 1.37
CA ARG A 79 3.90 5.27 1.89
C ARG A 79 3.97 6.32 0.79
N VAL A 80 4.89 6.16 -0.16
CA VAL A 80 5.01 7.06 -1.32
C VAL A 80 3.78 6.94 -2.22
N HIS A 81 3.32 5.72 -2.48
CA HIS A 81 2.12 5.45 -3.29
C HIS A 81 0.85 6.09 -2.69
N ASP A 82 0.65 5.98 -1.38
CA ASP A 82 -0.48 6.61 -0.70
C ASP A 82 -0.41 8.14 -0.79
N LEU A 83 0.78 8.73 -0.63
CA LEU A 83 0.98 10.17 -0.75
C LEU A 83 0.74 10.68 -2.18
N ASP A 84 1.15 9.92 -3.19
CA ASP A 84 0.88 10.24 -4.59
C ASP A 84 -0.63 10.33 -4.86
N HIS A 85 -1.41 9.33 -4.44
CA HIS A 85 -2.86 9.36 -4.59
C HIS A 85 -3.54 10.47 -3.78
N LEU A 86 -3.06 10.79 -2.57
CA LEU A 86 -3.56 11.94 -1.82
C LEU A 86 -3.34 13.25 -2.57
N ASN A 87 -2.18 13.41 -3.21
CA ASN A 87 -1.90 14.57 -4.03
C ASN A 87 -2.76 14.62 -5.30
N GLN A 88 -3.00 13.48 -5.96
CA GLN A 88 -3.94 13.40 -7.08
C GLN A 88 -5.36 13.85 -6.67
N ILE A 89 -5.86 13.40 -5.51
CA ILE A 89 -7.15 13.84 -4.97
C ILE A 89 -7.17 15.34 -4.70
N ARG A 90 -6.12 15.88 -4.07
CA ARG A 90 -6.00 17.32 -3.82
C ARG A 90 -6.02 18.13 -5.11
N ASN A 91 -5.27 17.68 -6.12
CA ASN A 91 -5.20 18.34 -7.42
C ASN A 91 -6.58 18.34 -8.11
N ASN A 92 -7.28 17.20 -8.11
CA ASN A 92 -8.64 17.11 -8.67
C ASN A 92 -9.60 18.08 -7.95
N LYS A 93 -9.53 18.16 -6.62
CA LYS A 93 -10.36 19.07 -5.82
C LYS A 93 -10.02 20.54 -6.00
N SER A 94 -8.79 20.85 -6.45
CA SER A 94 -8.36 22.22 -6.71
C SER A 94 -8.78 22.75 -8.09
N HIS A 95 -9.31 21.88 -8.96
CA HIS A 95 -9.76 22.27 -10.28
C HIS A 95 -10.96 23.23 -10.20
N THR A 96 -11.00 24.27 -11.04
CA THR A 96 -12.04 25.31 -11.01
C THR A 96 -13.45 24.76 -11.15
N ASP A 97 -13.58 23.68 -11.92
CA ASP A 97 -14.87 23.04 -12.21
C ASP A 97 -15.23 21.95 -11.19
N TYR A 98 -14.42 21.75 -10.14
CA TYR A 98 -14.73 20.77 -9.11
C TYR A 98 -15.97 21.21 -8.30
N PRO A 99 -16.94 20.32 -8.04
CA PRO A 99 -18.14 20.68 -7.29
C PRO A 99 -17.80 21.16 -5.87
N ASN A 100 -18.09 22.43 -5.58
CA ASN A 100 -18.04 22.99 -4.23
C ASN A 100 -19.40 22.76 -3.56
N ILE A 101 -19.64 21.55 -3.08
CA ILE A 101 -20.83 21.19 -2.29
C ILE A 101 -20.48 21.17 -0.81
#